data_AF-A0A0L8HWG8-F1
#
_entry.id   AF-A0A0L8HWG8-F1
#
_cell.length_a   1.000
_cell.length_b   1.000
_cell.length_c   1.000
_cell.angle_alpha   90.00
_cell.angle_beta   90.00
_cell.angle_gamma   90.00
#
_symmetry.space_group_name_H-M   'P 1'
#
loop_
_entity.id
_entity.type
_entity.pdbx_description
1 polymer ?
#
loop_
_entity_poly.entity_id
_entity_poly.type
_entity_poly.pdbx_seq_one_letter_code
_entity_poly.pdbx_strand_id
1 'polypeptide(L)'
;MGGVPPLLSGDFRQTLPIIPKGTRADAVMACIKLSSQWQDVTILILTSNMRALLFGDNLSGDFSKQLLTIGDGTAPSDAAGELAVSHVGTPVDTVDDLTTAVFPDLQMNYQNLNWLCKRAILAPKNTFVAKLNENLL
;
A
#
# COMPACT_ATOMS: atom_id res chain seq x y z
N MET A 1 10.02 -15.18 -33.64
CA MET A 1 10.33 -13.79 -34.00
C MET A 1 9.82 -12.89 -32.88
N GLY A 2 10.72 -12.27 -32.13
CA GLY A 2 10.44 -11.15 -31.22
C GLY A 2 11.55 -10.14 -31.45
N GLY A 3 11.20 -8.91 -31.81
CA GLY A 3 12.16 -7.89 -32.24
C GLY A 3 11.99 -6.54 -31.55
N VAL A 4 11.04 -6.44 -30.61
CA VAL A 4 10.80 -5.23 -29.81
C VAL A 4 11.28 -5.52 -28.39
N PRO A 5 12.30 -4.80 -27.89
CA PRO A 5 12.71 -4.87 -26.50
C PRO A 5 11.53 -4.50 -25.58
N PRO A 6 11.14 -5.35 -24.62
CA PRO A 6 10.09 -5.02 -23.68
C PRO A 6 10.60 -3.99 -22.66
N LEU A 7 9.76 -3.00 -22.33
CA LEU A 7 9.97 -2.11 -21.19
C LEU A 7 9.00 -2.51 -20.08
N LEU A 8 9.55 -2.91 -18.95
CA LEU A 8 8.79 -3.22 -17.74
C LEU A 8 8.84 -2.02 -16.79
N SER A 9 7.69 -1.64 -16.25
CA SER A 9 7.57 -0.60 -15.23
C SER A 9 6.69 -1.11 -14.10
N GLY A 10 7.10 -0.85 -12.87
CA GLY A 10 6.41 -1.31 -11.68
C GLY A 10 7.15 -0.90 -10.42
N ASP A 11 6.54 -1.20 -9.28
CA ASP A 11 7.13 -0.95 -7.97
C ASP A 11 7.37 -2.29 -7.26
N PHE A 12 8.63 -2.61 -7.00
CA PHE A 12 9.03 -3.86 -6.33
C PHE A 12 8.70 -3.89 -4.84
N ARG A 13 8.19 -2.78 -4.28
CA ARG A 13 7.66 -2.68 -2.91
C ARG A 13 6.16 -2.98 -2.85
N GLN A 14 5.54 -3.35 -3.97
CA GLN A 14 4.15 -3.84 -4.02
C GLN A 14 4.01 -5.25 -3.42
N THR A 15 2.77 -5.64 -3.13
CA THR A 15 2.44 -6.96 -2.61
C THR A 15 2.85 -8.06 -3.59
N LEU A 16 3.31 -9.19 -3.05
CA LEU A 16 3.68 -10.36 -3.85
C LEU A 16 2.50 -10.87 -4.70
N PRO A 17 2.77 -11.59 -5.81
CA PRO A 17 1.73 -12.26 -6.57
C PRO A 17 0.89 -13.19 -5.69
N ILE A 18 -0.43 -13.11 -5.83
CA ILE A 18 -1.34 -14.01 -5.13
C ILE A 18 -1.40 -15.33 -5.90
N ILE A 19 -0.94 -16.41 -5.26
CA ILE A 19 -1.06 -17.78 -5.77
C ILE A 19 -2.17 -18.47 -4.98
N PRO A 20 -3.38 -18.67 -5.54
CA PRO A 20 -4.47 -19.32 -4.83
C PRO A 20 -4.06 -20.71 -4.36
N LYS A 21 -4.24 -21.00 -3.06
CA LYS A 21 -3.82 -22.26 -2.41
C LYS A 21 -2.30 -22.52 -2.48
N GLY A 22 -1.50 -21.55 -2.90
CA GLY A 22 -0.06 -21.61 -2.91
C GLY A 22 0.56 -21.30 -1.55
N THR A 23 1.80 -21.71 -1.39
CA THR A 23 2.64 -21.38 -0.24
C THR A 23 3.31 -20.02 -0.43
N ARG A 24 3.93 -19.52 0.64
CA ARG A 24 4.81 -18.35 0.55
C ARG A 24 5.96 -18.56 -0.45
N ALA A 25 6.49 -19.78 -0.54
CA ALA A 25 7.54 -20.10 -1.51
C ALA A 25 7.04 -19.98 -2.95
N ASP A 26 5.80 -20.44 -3.23
CA ASP A 26 5.21 -20.33 -4.57
C ASP A 26 5.04 -18.87 -5.01
N ALA A 27 4.58 -18.00 -4.10
CA ALA A 27 4.45 -16.56 -4.37
C ALA A 27 5.80 -15.90 -4.68
N VAL A 28 6.86 -16.30 -3.96
CA VAL A 28 8.22 -15.82 -4.22
C VAL A 28 8.72 -16.35 -5.56
N MET A 29 8.55 -17.64 -5.86
CA MET A 29 8.93 -18.27 -7.14
C MET A 29 8.20 -17.68 -8.35
N ALA A 30 7.00 -17.15 -8.16
CA ALA A 30 6.24 -16.46 -9.21
C ALA A 30 6.74 -15.03 -9.49
N CYS A 31 7.64 -14.47 -8.66
CA CYS A 31 8.18 -13.14 -8.88
C CYS A 31 9.12 -13.11 -10.08
N ILE A 32 8.98 -12.09 -10.93
CA ILE A 32 9.80 -11.90 -12.13
C ILE A 32 11.31 -11.87 -11.84
N LYS A 33 11.70 -11.44 -10.63
CA LYS A 33 13.09 -11.44 -10.16
C LYS A 33 13.71 -12.83 -10.06
N LEU A 34 12.91 -13.89 -10.00
CA LEU A 34 13.35 -15.29 -10.02
C LEU A 34 13.26 -15.92 -11.42
N SER A 35 12.85 -15.17 -12.44
CA SER A 35 12.89 -15.62 -13.83
C SER A 35 14.33 -15.75 -14.31
N SER A 36 14.64 -16.76 -15.11
CA SER A 36 16.00 -16.93 -15.67
C SER A 36 16.43 -15.74 -16.55
N GLN A 37 15.48 -15.09 -17.22
CA GLN A 37 15.69 -13.91 -18.07
C GLN A 37 15.94 -12.63 -17.26
N TRP A 38 15.75 -12.65 -15.94
CA TRP A 38 16.00 -11.46 -15.11
C TRP A 38 17.46 -11.01 -15.18
N GLN A 39 18.39 -11.94 -15.44
CA GLN A 39 19.82 -11.66 -15.63
C GLN A 39 20.09 -10.77 -16.85
N ASP A 40 19.19 -10.78 -17.84
CA ASP A 40 19.30 -9.99 -19.07
C ASP A 40 18.60 -8.62 -18.95
N VAL A 41 17.98 -8.32 -17.80
CA VAL A 41 17.21 -7.09 -17.58
C VAL A 41 18.13 -5.97 -17.08
N THR A 42 18.18 -4.86 -17.83
CA THR A 42 18.75 -3.60 -17.34
C THR A 42 17.77 -2.92 -16.40
N ILE A 43 18.18 -2.71 -15.15
CA ILE A 43 17.35 -2.05 -14.13
C ILE A 43 17.58 -0.54 -14.18
N LEU A 44 16.49 0.22 -14.34
CA LEU A 44 16.47 1.68 -14.21
C LEU A 44 15.61 2.04 -13.00
N ILE A 45 16.16 2.83 -12.07
CA ILE A 45 15.50 3.19 -10.81
C ILE A 45 15.10 4.66 -10.84
N LEU A 46 13.82 4.94 -10.59
CA LEU A 46 13.33 6.29 -10.34
C LEU A 46 13.51 6.62 -8.86
N THR A 47 14.26 7.67 -8.56
CA THR A 47 14.62 8.05 -7.18
C THR A 47 13.86 9.29 -6.68
N SER A 48 13.26 10.06 -7.58
CA SER A 48 12.56 11.30 -7.24
C SER A 48 11.06 11.06 -7.08
N ASN A 49 10.56 11.23 -5.85
CA ASN A 49 9.12 11.27 -5.59
C ASN A 49 8.56 12.64 -6.00
N MET A 50 8.14 12.76 -7.26
CA MET A 50 7.61 14.00 -7.83
C MET A 50 6.35 14.50 -7.09
N ARG A 51 5.55 13.61 -6.50
CA ARG A 51 4.35 14.01 -5.74
C ARG A 51 4.74 14.77 -4.48
N ALA A 52 5.66 14.22 -3.69
CA ALA A 52 6.17 14.88 -2.50
C ALA A 52 6.96 16.15 -2.85
N LEU A 53 7.70 16.15 -3.96
CA LEU A 53 8.49 17.31 -4.39
C LEU A 53 7.64 18.49 -4.86
N LEU A 54 6.59 18.24 -5.64
CA LEU A 54 5.79 19.31 -6.26
C LEU A 54 4.59 19.75 -5.43
N PHE A 55 4.05 18.85 -4.61
CA PHE A 55 2.78 19.06 -3.90
C PHE A 55 2.88 18.74 -2.39
N GLY A 56 4.04 18.30 -1.91
CA GLY A 56 4.25 17.95 -0.51
C GLY A 56 4.68 19.14 0.34
N ASP A 57 4.29 19.09 1.60
CA ASP A 57 4.88 19.87 2.68
C ASP A 57 6.09 19.12 3.29
N ASN A 58 6.73 19.70 4.32
CA ASN A 58 7.84 19.04 5.01
C ASN A 58 7.45 17.67 5.58
N LEU A 59 6.20 17.53 6.06
CA LEU A 59 5.67 16.27 6.60
C LEU A 59 5.57 15.19 5.51
N SER A 60 5.18 15.57 4.29
CA SER A 60 5.11 14.68 3.13
C SER A 60 6.48 14.09 2.76
N GLY A 61 7.55 14.87 2.92
CA GLY A 61 8.92 14.43 2.68
C GLY A 61 9.36 13.36 3.69
N ASP A 62 9.10 13.59 4.98
CA ASP A 62 9.48 12.66 6.04
C ASP A 62 8.63 11.39 6.01
N PHE A 63 7.33 11.51 5.75
CA PHE A 63 6.44 10.38 5.52
C PHE A 63 6.92 9.51 4.34
N SER A 64 7.32 10.14 3.24
CA SER A 64 7.85 9.42 2.08
C SER A 64 9.13 8.63 2.41
N LYS A 65 10.04 9.20 3.20
CA LYS A 65 11.25 8.49 3.64
C LYS A 65 10.91 7.30 4.53
N GLN A 66 9.95 7.45 5.44
CA GLN A 66 9.49 6.35 6.30
C GLN A 66 8.82 5.22 5.49
N LEU A 67 8.00 5.55 4.48
CA LEU A 67 7.44 4.54 3.59
C LEU A 67 8.52 3.77 2.83
N LEU A 68 9.62 4.43 2.45
CA LEU A 68 10.76 3.76 1.82
C LEU A 68 11.43 2.77 2.77
N THR A 69 11.64 3.11 4.05
CA THR A 69 12.25 2.16 4.99
C THR A 69 11.39 0.91 5.20
N ILE A 70 10.06 1.08 5.22
CA ILE A 70 9.12 -0.05 5.29
C ILE A 70 9.21 -0.90 4.02
N GLY A 71 9.14 -0.29 2.84
CA GLY A 71 9.19 -1.01 1.57
C GLY A 71 10.54 -1.68 1.29
N ASP A 72 11.63 -1.14 1.85
CA ASP A 72 12.98 -1.73 1.77
C ASP A 72 13.22 -2.80 2.84
N GLY A 73 12.28 -3.00 3.77
CA GLY A 73 12.41 -3.96 4.87
C GLY A 73 13.46 -3.56 5.92
N THR A 74 13.78 -2.26 6.01
CA THR A 74 14.78 -1.69 6.93
C THR A 74 14.15 -0.96 8.11
N ALA A 75 12.83 -0.84 8.14
CA ALA A 75 12.11 -0.26 9.26
C ALA A 75 12.33 -1.09 10.55
N PRO A 76 12.54 -0.44 11.71
CA PRO A 76 12.67 -1.14 12.98
C PRO A 76 11.41 -1.97 13.29
N SER A 77 11.61 -3.26 13.54
CA SER A 77 10.58 -4.19 13.98
C SER A 77 10.93 -4.80 15.33
N ASP A 78 9.92 -5.24 16.06
CA ASP A 78 10.11 -6.00 17.29
C ASP A 78 10.51 -7.46 17.01
N ALA A 79 10.66 -8.27 18.07
CA ALA A 79 11.03 -9.69 17.94
C ALA A 79 9.98 -10.54 17.20
N ALA A 80 8.72 -10.07 17.10
CA ALA A 80 7.67 -10.72 16.32
C ALA A 80 7.67 -10.27 14.85
N GLY A 81 8.49 -9.28 14.48
CA GLY A 81 8.52 -8.68 13.16
C GLY A 81 7.44 -7.60 12.97
N GLU A 82 6.82 -7.14 14.06
CA GLU A 82 5.78 -6.11 14.01
C GLU A 82 6.43 -4.71 13.97
N LEU A 83 5.85 -3.84 13.16
CA LEU A 83 6.32 -2.47 12.96
C LEU A 83 5.50 -1.50 13.83
N ALA A 84 6.17 -0.62 14.56
CA ALA A 84 5.51 0.47 15.25
C ALA A 84 5.01 1.53 14.24
N VAL A 85 3.69 1.60 14.05
CA VAL A 85 3.04 2.51 13.08
C VAL A 85 2.78 3.91 13.61
N SER A 86 3.18 4.23 14.85
CA SER A 86 2.92 5.50 15.54
C SER A 86 3.46 6.74 14.83
N HIS A 87 4.38 6.56 13.89
CA HIS A 87 4.95 7.65 13.09
C HIS A 87 4.27 7.84 11.72
N VAL A 88 3.41 6.90 11.32
CA VAL A 88 2.75 6.85 10.00
C VAL A 88 1.29 7.33 10.09
N GLY A 89 0.69 7.29 11.28
CA GLY A 89 -0.66 7.78 11.51
C GLY A 89 -1.05 7.76 12.99
N THR A 90 -2.28 8.20 13.25
CA THR A 90 -2.86 8.21 14.60
C THR A 90 -3.60 6.90 14.83
N PRO A 91 -3.16 6.04 15.78
CA PRO A 91 -3.92 4.85 16.13
C PRO A 91 -5.25 5.25 16.78
N VAL A 92 -6.27 4.42 16.59
CA VAL A 92 -7.59 4.55 17.20
C VAL A 92 -7.97 3.23 17.86
N ASP A 93 -8.72 3.31 18.96
CA ASP A 93 -9.00 2.14 19.79
C ASP A 93 -10.18 1.33 19.27
N THR A 94 -11.12 1.97 18.56
CA THR A 94 -12.33 1.31 18.07
C THR A 94 -12.59 1.55 16.58
N VAL A 95 -13.42 0.66 16.01
CA VAL A 95 -13.91 0.80 14.63
C VAL A 95 -14.81 2.02 14.46
N ASP A 96 -15.55 2.40 15.50
CA ASP A 96 -16.43 3.57 15.49
C ASP A 96 -15.63 4.87 15.48
N ASP A 97 -14.51 4.92 16.24
CA ASP A 97 -13.56 6.04 16.18
C ASP A 97 -12.93 6.17 14.79
N LEU A 98 -12.51 5.04 14.19
CA LEU A 98 -11.97 5.02 12.84
C LEU A 98 -13.00 5.53 11.82
N THR A 99 -14.23 5.05 11.93
CA THR A 99 -15.35 5.44 11.07
C THR A 99 -15.61 6.93 11.18
N THR A 100 -15.72 7.45 12.39
CA THR A 100 -16.01 8.86 12.64
C THR A 100 -14.88 9.76 12.14
N ALA A 101 -13.63 9.31 12.30
CA ALA A 101 -12.46 10.04 11.81
C ALA A 101 -12.40 10.09 10.27
N VAL A 102 -12.71 8.99 9.58
CA VAL A 102 -12.63 8.92 8.11
C VAL A 102 -13.88 9.48 7.43
N PHE A 103 -15.06 9.18 7.96
CA PHE A 103 -16.37 9.56 7.41
C PHE A 103 -17.18 10.41 8.41
N PRO A 104 -16.71 11.62 8.77
CA PRO A 104 -17.47 12.50 9.65
C PRO A 104 -18.80 12.88 8.99
N ASP A 105 -19.89 12.84 9.75
CA ASP A 105 -21.22 13.23 9.26
C ASP A 105 -21.66 12.51 7.98
N LEU A 106 -21.39 11.20 7.87
CA LEU A 106 -21.73 10.41 6.69
C LEU A 106 -23.21 10.56 6.28
N GLN A 107 -24.12 10.60 7.25
CA GLN A 107 -25.56 10.76 7.03
C GLN A 107 -25.92 12.08 6.31
N MET A 108 -25.10 13.12 6.44
CA MET A 108 -25.29 14.39 5.73
C MET A 108 -24.60 14.40 4.35
N ASN A 109 -23.59 13.57 4.16
CA ASN A 109 -22.70 13.62 2.99
C ASN A 109 -22.82 12.41 2.05
N TYR A 110 -23.65 11.40 2.34
CA TYR A 110 -23.71 10.15 1.56
C TYR A 110 -24.10 10.33 0.08
N GLN A 111 -24.70 11.47 -0.28
CA GLN A 111 -25.02 11.81 -1.68
C GLN A 111 -23.92 12.63 -2.38
N ASN A 112 -22.93 13.12 -1.63
CA ASN A 112 -21.85 13.95 -2.15
C ASN A 112 -20.67 13.10 -2.63
N LEU A 113 -20.69 12.77 -3.94
CA LEU A 113 -19.64 11.96 -4.57
C LEU A 113 -18.23 12.55 -4.43
N ASN A 114 -18.10 13.88 -4.51
CA ASN A 114 -16.82 14.58 -4.36
C ASN A 114 -16.25 14.47 -2.94
N TRP A 115 -17.13 14.30 -1.95
CA TRP A 115 -16.75 14.07 -0.57
C TRP A 115 -16.38 12.60 -0.35
N LEU A 116 -17.18 11.66 -0.89
CA LEU A 116 -16.95 10.22 -0.75
C LEU A 116 -15.65 9.77 -1.42
N CYS A 117 -15.31 10.26 -2.61
CA CYS A 117 -14.15 9.78 -3.37
C CYS A 117 -12.78 10.11 -2.74
N LYS A 118 -12.75 10.96 -1.72
CA LYS A 118 -11.53 11.38 -1.02
C LYS A 118 -11.22 10.54 0.22
N ARG A 119 -12.01 9.50 0.50
CA ARG A 119 -12.01 8.74 1.75
C ARG A 119 -12.10 7.25 1.47
N ALA A 120 -11.44 6.46 2.28
CA ALA A 120 -11.53 5.01 2.25
C ALA A 120 -11.12 4.42 3.60
N ILE A 121 -11.80 3.36 4.02
CA ILE A 121 -11.32 2.46 5.08
C ILE A 121 -10.85 1.19 4.38
N LEU A 122 -9.58 0.84 4.58
CA LEU A 122 -8.98 -0.37 4.04
C LEU A 122 -8.94 -1.43 5.13
N ALA A 123 -9.20 -2.69 4.77
CA ALA A 123 -9.09 -3.81 5.69
C ALA A 123 -8.41 -5.02 5.02
N PRO A 124 -7.68 -5.86 5.78
CA PRO A 124 -6.95 -6.99 5.21
C PRO A 124 -7.83 -8.08 4.59
N LYS A 125 -9.11 -8.18 5.00
CA LYS A 125 -10.03 -9.24 4.59
C LYS A 125 -11.35 -8.67 4.10
N ASN A 126 -11.85 -9.21 2.98
CA ASN A 126 -13.16 -8.86 2.44
C ASN A 126 -14.31 -9.12 3.42
N THR A 127 -14.19 -10.13 4.30
CA THR A 127 -15.21 -10.38 5.33
C THR A 127 -15.31 -9.25 6.35
N PHE A 128 -14.20 -8.55 6.64
CA PHE A 128 -14.21 -7.38 7.50
C PHE A 128 -14.72 -6.15 6.77
N VAL A 129 -14.34 -5.98 5.49
CA VAL A 129 -14.91 -4.93 4.61
C VAL A 129 -16.43 -5.07 4.52
N ALA A 130 -16.95 -6.28 4.34
CA ALA A 130 -18.40 -6.52 4.28
C ALA A 130 -19.11 -6.10 5.57
N LYS A 131 -18.58 -6.51 6.73
CA LYS A 131 -19.13 -6.10 8.05
C LYS A 131 -19.08 -4.60 8.27
N LEU A 132 -17.98 -3.94 7.88
CA LEU A 132 -17.87 -2.49 7.94
C LEU A 132 -18.95 -1.84 7.07
N ASN A 133 -19.09 -2.29 5.83
CA ASN A 133 -20.08 -1.73 4.92
C ASN A 133 -21.52 -1.91 5.44
N GLU A 134 -21.87 -3.08 6.00
CA GLU A 134 -23.18 -3.35 6.62
C GLU A 134 -23.48 -2.42 7.82
N ASN A 135 -22.45 -2.00 8.55
CA ASN A 135 -22.61 -1.07 9.67
C ASN A 135 -22.71 0.39 9.22
N LEU A 136 -22.15 0.73 8.05
CA LEU A 136 -22.03 2.11 7.55
C LEU A 136 -23.11 2.53 6.56
N LEU A 137 -23.63 1.58 5.77
CA LEU A 137 -24.52 1.79 4.62
C LEU A 137 -25.89 1.17 4.86
#